data_AF-A0A6V7L2C3-F1
#
_entry.id   AF-A0A6V7L2C3-F1
#
_cell.length_a   1.000
_cell.length_b   1.000
_cell.length_c   1.000
_cell.angle_alpha   90.00
_cell.angle_beta   90.00
_cell.angle_gamma   90.00
#
_symmetry.space_group_name_H-M   'P 1'
#
loop_
_entity.id
_entity.type
_entity.pdbx_description
1 polymer ?
#
loop_
_entity_poly.entity_id
_entity_poly.type
_entity_poly.pdbx_seq_one_letter_code
_entity_poly.pdbx_strand_id
1 'polypeptide(L)'
;MYLYNLTLQRATGITHAVHGNFSGSKMQEILVSRGKSLELLRPDPTTGKVHTVLTVEVFGIIRSLMAFRLTGGTKDYIVVGSDSGRIVILEYIPAKNIFDKVHQETFGKSGCRRIVPGQYLAIDPKGRAVMI
;
A
#
# COMPACT_ATOMS: atom_id res chain seq x y z
N MET A 1 -6.46 -20.01 -31.02
CA MET A 1 -7.40 -19.99 -29.89
C MET A 1 -7.02 -18.80 -29.01
N TYR A 2 -7.96 -17.88 -28.74
CA TYR A 2 -7.73 -16.69 -27.92
C TYR A 2 -8.62 -16.75 -26.68
N LEU A 3 -8.08 -16.37 -25.51
CA LEU A 3 -8.79 -16.39 -24.23
C LEU A 3 -8.71 -14.99 -23.58
N TYR A 4 -9.69 -14.68 -22.73
CA TYR A 4 -9.76 -13.43 -21.97
C TYR A 4 -9.96 -13.71 -20.48
N ASN A 5 -9.14 -13.11 -19.62
CA ASN A 5 -9.21 -13.29 -18.16
C ASN A 5 -10.01 -12.15 -17.51
N LEU A 6 -10.96 -12.52 -16.63
CA LEU A 6 -11.77 -11.58 -15.85
C LEU A 6 -11.87 -12.07 -14.40
N THR A 7 -11.78 -11.16 -13.43
CA THR A 7 -11.96 -11.47 -12.00
C THR A 7 -13.38 -11.10 -11.55
N LEU A 8 -14.19 -12.11 -11.18
CA LEU A 8 -15.56 -11.89 -10.68
C LEU A 8 -15.58 -11.49 -9.20
N GLN A 9 -14.81 -12.21 -8.39
CA GLN A 9 -14.63 -11.91 -6.97
C GLN A 9 -13.14 -11.78 -6.69
N ARG A 10 -12.76 -10.66 -6.10
CA ARG A 10 -11.37 -10.39 -5.71
C ARG A 10 -10.98 -11.21 -4.49
N ALA A 11 -9.68 -11.37 -4.28
CA ALA A 11 -9.15 -12.04 -3.10
C ALA A 11 -9.63 -11.34 -1.82
N THR A 12 -9.95 -12.12 -0.79
CA THR A 12 -10.42 -11.61 0.51
C THR A 12 -9.42 -11.84 1.64
N GLY A 13 -8.38 -12.65 1.45
CA GLY A 13 -7.33 -12.83 2.45
C GLY A 13 -6.48 -11.57 2.60
N ILE A 14 -6.30 -11.08 3.83
CA ILE A 14 -5.41 -9.95 4.15
C ILE A 14 -4.05 -10.50 4.55
N THR A 15 -3.00 -10.06 3.87
CA THR A 15 -1.60 -10.44 4.17
C THR A 15 -0.90 -9.41 5.03
N HIS A 16 -1.21 -8.13 4.83
CA HIS A 16 -0.65 -7.00 5.56
C HIS A 16 -1.74 -5.96 5.79
N ALA A 17 -1.71 -5.29 6.93
CA ALA A 17 -2.58 -4.18 7.26
C ALA A 17 -1.79 -3.11 8.00
N VAL A 18 -1.95 -1.86 7.59
CA VAL A 18 -1.37 -0.68 8.25
C VAL A 18 -2.44 0.38 8.41
N HIS A 19 -2.44 1.09 9.53
CA HIS A 19 -3.39 2.17 9.78
C HIS A 19 -2.67 3.53 9.75
N GLY A 20 -3.40 4.58 9.39
CA GLY A 20 -2.84 5.93 9.28
C GLY A 20 -3.87 6.97 8.83
N ASN A 21 -3.49 8.23 8.83
CA ASN A 21 -4.23 9.35 8.25
C ASN A 21 -3.88 9.48 6.76
N PHE A 22 -4.32 8.53 5.94
CA PHE A 22 -4.00 8.50 4.50
C PHE A 22 -4.74 9.58 3.71
N SER A 23 -5.92 10.02 4.16
CA SER A 23 -6.64 11.16 3.57
C SER A 23 -6.12 12.53 4.01
N GLY A 24 -5.17 12.61 4.95
CA GLY A 24 -4.69 13.89 5.52
C GLY A 24 -5.71 14.60 6.42
N SER A 25 -6.79 13.91 6.81
CA SER A 25 -7.76 14.38 7.80
C SER A 25 -7.46 13.76 9.18
N LYS A 26 -8.15 14.20 10.24
CA LYS A 26 -8.04 13.58 11.58
C LYS A 26 -8.57 12.13 11.62
N MET A 27 -9.27 11.68 10.59
CA MET A 27 -9.78 10.32 10.49
C MET A 27 -8.65 9.33 10.19
N GLN A 28 -8.68 8.18 10.87
CA GLN A 28 -7.79 7.06 10.58
C GLN A 28 -8.46 6.09 9.61
N GLU A 29 -7.65 5.57 8.70
CA GLU A 29 -8.02 4.61 7.68
C GLU A 29 -7.07 3.42 7.76
N ILE A 30 -7.50 2.29 7.19
CA ILE A 30 -6.74 1.04 7.21
C ILE A 30 -6.42 0.68 5.78
N LEU A 31 -5.13 0.64 5.45
CA LEU A 31 -4.64 0.14 4.18
C LEU A 31 -4.32 -1.34 4.32
N VAL A 32 -4.90 -2.17 3.46
CA VAL A 32 -4.71 -3.61 3.46
C VAL A 32 -4.17 -4.09 2.13
N SER A 33 -3.26 -5.07 2.20
CA SER A 33 -2.79 -5.83 1.04
C SER A 33 -3.47 -7.19 1.02
N ARG A 34 -4.05 -7.55 -0.13
CA ARG A 34 -4.60 -8.88 -0.39
C ARG A 34 -3.75 -9.67 -1.40
N GLY A 35 -2.43 -9.51 -1.28
CA GLY A 35 -1.44 -10.12 -2.17
C GLY A 35 -1.22 -9.30 -3.44
N LYS A 36 -2.17 -9.36 -4.38
CA LYS A 36 -2.08 -8.68 -5.69
C LYS A 36 -2.92 -7.40 -5.81
N SER A 37 -3.67 -7.06 -4.77
CA SER A 37 -4.46 -5.83 -4.71
C SER A 37 -4.17 -5.06 -3.43
N LEU A 38 -4.17 -3.74 -3.55
CA LEU A 38 -4.07 -2.79 -2.45
C LEU A 38 -5.44 -2.14 -2.23
N GLU A 39 -5.90 -2.11 -0.99
CA GLU A 39 -7.23 -1.62 -0.66
C GLU A 39 -7.19 -0.66 0.54
N LEU A 40 -7.85 0.48 0.42
CA LEU A 40 -8.05 1.44 1.49
C LEU A 40 -9.44 1.24 2.09
N LEU A 41 -9.49 1.00 3.39
CA LEU A 41 -10.69 0.80 4.17
C LEU A 41 -10.87 1.97 5.14
N ARG A 42 -12.12 2.33 5.39
CA ARG A 42 -12.52 3.36 6.35
C ARG A 42 -13.48 2.75 7.37
N PRO A 43 -13.05 2.58 8.62
CA PRO A 43 -13.97 2.27 9.71
C PRO A 43 -14.82 3.50 10.03
N ASP A 44 -16.14 3.34 10.07
CA ASP A 44 -17.06 4.35 10.52
C ASP A 44 -17.21 4.27 12.06
N PRO A 45 -16.78 5.30 12.82
CA PRO A 45 -16.84 5.28 14.28
C PRO A 45 -18.27 5.32 14.83
N THR A 46 -19.25 5.76 14.05
CA THR A 46 -20.65 5.86 14.50
C THR A 46 -21.38 4.52 14.34
N THR A 47 -21.20 3.85 13.20
CA THR A 47 -21.89 2.58 12.92
C THR A 47 -21.08 1.33 13.26
N GLY A 48 -19.76 1.47 13.44
CA GLY A 48 -18.84 0.36 13.64
C GLY A 48 -18.57 -0.48 12.38
N LYS A 49 -19.11 -0.07 11.22
CA LYS A 49 -18.93 -0.78 9.95
C LYS A 49 -17.64 -0.33 9.26
N VAL A 50 -17.06 -1.24 8.47
CA VAL A 50 -15.87 -0.95 7.66
C VAL A 50 -16.30 -0.84 6.20
N HIS A 51 -15.98 0.30 5.59
CA HIS A 51 -16.28 0.58 4.19
C HIS A 51 -15.00 0.57 3.37
N THR A 52 -15.03 -0.10 2.22
CA THR A 52 -13.97 0.03 1.22
C THR A 52 -14.08 1.39 0.53
N VAL A 53 -12.99 2.16 0.56
CA VAL A 53 -12.87 3.46 -0.11
C VAL A 53 -12.29 3.31 -1.51
N LEU A 54 -11.21 2.54 -1.63
CA LEU A 54 -10.48 2.34 -2.88
C LEU A 54 -9.93 0.92 -2.94
N THR A 55 -10.04 0.27 -4.10
CA THR A 55 -9.38 -1.01 -4.39
C THR A 55 -8.63 -0.91 -5.71
N VAL A 56 -7.35 -1.26 -5.73
CA VAL A 56 -6.51 -1.23 -6.93
C VAL A 56 -5.75 -2.55 -7.07
N GLU A 57 -5.82 -3.19 -8.24
CA GLU A 57 -4.94 -4.30 -8.60
C GLU A 57 -3.54 -3.75 -8.91
N VAL A 58 -2.52 -4.23 -8.22
CA VAL A 58 -1.14 -3.76 -8.40
C VAL A 58 -0.37 -4.60 -9.42
N PHE A 59 -0.94 -5.74 -9.86
CA PHE A 59 -0.33 -6.68 -10.81
C PHE A 59 1.08 -7.16 -10.41
N GLY A 60 1.26 -7.43 -9.12
CA GLY A 60 2.50 -7.96 -8.54
C GLY A 60 2.22 -8.57 -7.17
N ILE A 61 3.27 -8.96 -6.45
CA ILE A 61 3.16 -9.54 -5.12
C ILE A 61 3.66 -8.51 -4.10
N ILE A 62 2.75 -8.02 -3.26
CA ILE A 62 3.11 -7.17 -2.12
C ILE A 62 3.70 -8.06 -1.03
N ARG A 63 4.96 -7.79 -0.66
CA ARG A 63 5.75 -8.59 0.30
C ARG A 63 5.97 -7.88 1.63
N SER A 64 5.92 -6.55 1.62
CA SER A 64 6.01 -5.72 2.82
C SER A 64 5.25 -4.41 2.60
N LEU A 65 4.53 -3.94 3.62
CA LEU A 65 3.70 -2.74 3.55
C LEU A 65 3.87 -1.94 4.85
N MET A 66 4.27 -0.69 4.74
CA MET A 66 4.47 0.20 5.89
C MET A 66 3.96 1.61 5.58
N ALA A 67 3.56 2.35 6.61
CA ALA A 67 3.16 3.75 6.50
C ALA A 67 4.14 4.65 7.28
N PHE A 68 4.35 5.88 6.82
CA PHE A 68 5.18 6.85 7.52
C PHE A 68 4.70 8.28 7.31
N ARG A 69 5.15 9.16 8.21
CA ARG A 69 4.85 10.59 8.19
C ARG A 69 6.13 11.38 8.26
N LEU A 70 6.25 12.40 7.40
CA LEU A 70 7.33 13.38 7.50
C LEU A 70 7.14 14.26 8.74
N THR A 71 8.24 14.75 9.30
CA THR A 71 8.20 15.66 10.45
C THR A 71 7.37 16.91 10.11
N GLY A 72 6.36 17.20 10.94
CA GLY A 72 5.43 18.30 10.71
C GLY A 72 4.32 18.02 9.68
N GLY A 73 4.34 16.86 9.03
CA GLY A 73 3.27 16.44 8.11
C GLY A 73 1.98 16.09 8.83
N THR A 74 0.86 16.11 8.10
CA THR A 74 -0.47 15.72 8.60
C THR A 74 -0.99 14.45 7.95
N LYS A 75 -0.30 13.96 6.92
CA LYS A 75 -0.71 12.86 6.05
C LYS A 75 0.34 11.76 6.05
N ASP A 76 -0.14 10.52 6.05
CA ASP A 76 0.73 9.35 5.97
C ASP A 76 0.93 8.91 4.52
N TYR A 77 2.19 8.69 4.16
CA TYR A 77 2.60 8.07 2.92
C TYR A 77 2.72 6.56 3.12
N ILE A 78 2.69 5.84 2.01
CA ILE A 78 2.68 4.38 1.98
C ILE A 78 3.95 3.92 1.29
N VAL A 79 4.73 3.06 1.92
CA VAL A 79 5.87 2.39 1.30
C VAL A 79 5.49 0.95 0.99
N VAL A 80 5.69 0.55 -0.27
CA VAL A 80 5.39 -0.79 -0.75
C VAL A 80 6.68 -1.47 -1.20
N GLY A 81 7.00 -2.58 -0.54
CA GLY A 81 7.97 -3.57 -1.03
C GLY A 81 7.26 -4.66 -1.80
N SER A 82 7.70 -4.89 -3.04
CA SER A 82 7.08 -5.83 -3.98
C SER A 82 8.11 -6.80 -4.56
N ASP A 83 7.65 -7.71 -5.41
CA ASP A 83 8.49 -8.57 -6.24
C ASP A 83 9.12 -7.85 -7.44
N SER A 84 8.94 -6.54 -7.61
CA SER A 84 9.41 -5.84 -8.83
C SER A 84 10.92 -5.53 -8.86
N GLY A 85 11.62 -5.62 -7.73
CA GLY A 85 12.98 -5.07 -7.59
C GLY A 85 13.01 -3.53 -7.50
N ARG A 86 11.87 -2.94 -7.15
CA ARG A 86 11.68 -1.50 -6.92
C ARG A 86 10.99 -1.25 -5.58
N ILE A 87 11.33 -0.12 -4.96
CA ILE A 87 10.61 0.44 -3.82
C ILE A 87 9.70 1.54 -4.35
N VAL A 88 8.45 1.55 -3.88
CA VAL A 88 7.46 2.53 -4.31
C VAL A 88 6.91 3.26 -3.10
N ILE A 89 6.82 4.59 -3.20
CA ILE A 89 6.14 5.43 -2.22
C ILE A 89 4.85 5.95 -2.88
N LEU A 90 3.72 5.71 -2.22
CA LEU A 90 2.40 6.12 -2.67
C LEU A 90 1.79 7.15 -1.72
N GLU A 91 0.94 8.00 -2.28
CA GLU A 91 0.09 8.93 -1.56
C GLU A 91 -1.36 8.72 -2.00
N TYR A 92 -2.29 8.59 -1.06
CA TYR A 92 -3.72 8.54 -1.41
C TYR A 92 -4.26 9.95 -1.67
N ILE A 93 -4.92 10.19 -2.81
CA ILE A 93 -5.51 11.49 -3.15
C ILE A 93 -7.05 11.40 -3.05
N PRO A 94 -7.68 11.89 -1.95
CA PRO A 94 -9.12 11.74 -1.73
C PRO A 94 -9.97 12.36 -2.83
N ALA A 95 -9.56 13.52 -3.36
CA ALA A 95 -10.30 14.24 -4.39
C ALA A 95 -10.42 13.46 -5.71
N LYS A 96 -9.45 12.59 -6.01
CA LYS A 96 -9.42 11.77 -7.24
C LYS A 96 -9.75 10.30 -6.97
N ASN A 97 -9.77 9.89 -5.70
CA ASN A 97 -9.86 8.50 -5.25
C ASN A 97 -8.82 7.59 -5.94
N ILE A 98 -7.55 8.00 -5.92
CA ILE A 98 -6.42 7.24 -6.50
C ILE A 98 -5.26 7.16 -5.51
N PHE A 99 -4.41 6.15 -5.71
CA PHE A 99 -3.05 6.16 -5.18
C PHE A 99 -2.14 6.82 -6.22
N ASP A 100 -1.63 8.00 -5.88
CA ASP A 100 -0.60 8.64 -6.68
C ASP A 100 0.78 8.07 -6.33
N LYS A 101 1.61 7.88 -7.35
CA LYS A 101 2.93 7.29 -7.20
C LYS A 101 3.96 8.41 -7.07
N VAL A 102 4.27 8.77 -5.84
CA VAL A 102 5.18 9.89 -5.53
C VAL A 102 6.62 9.54 -5.89
N HIS A 103 7.08 8.33 -5.54
CA HIS A 103 8.42 7.87 -5.87
C HIS A 103 8.45 6.40 -6.28
N GLN A 104 9.40 6.07 -7.16
CA GLN A 104 9.70 4.70 -7.55
C GLN A 104 11.18 4.57 -7.90
N GLU A 105 11.93 3.87 -7.03
CA GLU A 105 13.36 3.66 -7.21
C GLU A 105 13.66 2.21 -7.55
N THR A 106 14.53 1.98 -8.52
CA THR A 106 14.93 0.63 -8.95
C THR A 106 16.26 0.25 -8.33
N PHE A 107 16.32 -0.91 -7.67
CA PHE A 107 17.54 -1.39 -7.01
C PHE A 107 17.91 -2.84 -7.39
N GLY A 108 17.02 -3.58 -8.04
CA GLY A 108 17.24 -5.00 -8.30
C GLY A 108 16.38 -5.56 -9.43
N LYS A 109 16.46 -6.89 -9.57
CA LYS A 109 15.69 -7.66 -10.56
C LYS A 109 14.35 -8.09 -9.97
N SER A 110 13.38 -8.33 -10.85
CA SER A 110 12.06 -8.83 -10.47
C SER A 110 12.05 -10.29 -9.99
N GLY A 111 11.00 -10.66 -9.26
CA GLY A 111 10.74 -11.93 -8.62
C GLY A 111 10.96 -11.91 -7.10
N CYS A 112 10.31 -12.82 -6.39
CA CYS A 112 10.55 -13.09 -4.97
C CYS A 112 11.91 -13.79 -4.76
N ARG A 113 13.01 -13.05 -4.93
CA ARG A 113 14.37 -13.58 -4.86
C ARG A 113 14.91 -13.54 -3.43
N ARG A 114 15.88 -14.42 -3.16
CA ARG A 114 16.54 -14.55 -1.85
C ARG A 114 17.41 -13.36 -1.46
N ILE A 115 18.10 -12.75 -2.42
CA ILE A 115 19.09 -11.68 -2.19
C ILE A 115 18.65 -10.30 -2.73
N VAL A 116 17.46 -10.21 -3.32
CA VAL A 116 16.91 -8.91 -3.76
C VAL A 116 15.97 -8.39 -2.68
N PRO A 117 16.18 -7.15 -2.19
CA PRO A 117 15.34 -6.54 -1.16
C PRO A 117 13.85 -6.48 -1.51
N GLY A 118 13.01 -6.28 -0.48
CA GLY A 118 11.55 -6.18 -0.62
C GLY A 118 10.74 -7.18 0.21
N GLN A 119 11.38 -8.12 0.92
CA GLN A 119 10.69 -9.02 1.86
C GLN A 119 10.39 -8.36 3.20
N TYR A 120 11.30 -7.50 3.65
CA TYR A 120 11.24 -6.83 4.93
C TYR A 120 11.34 -5.33 4.69
N LEU A 121 10.73 -4.55 5.57
CA LEU A 121 10.68 -3.10 5.44
C LEU A 121 10.58 -2.49 6.83
N ALA A 122 11.45 -1.51 7.12
CA ALA A 122 11.45 -0.78 8.37
C ALA A 122 11.55 0.73 8.09
N ILE A 123 10.89 1.53 8.92
CA ILE A 123 10.85 2.99 8.77
C ILE A 123 11.24 3.64 10.09
N ASP A 124 12.02 4.73 10.03
CA ASP A 124 12.24 5.62 11.15
C ASP A 124 10.90 6.26 11.59
N PRO A 125 10.52 6.23 12.88
CA PRO A 125 9.24 6.77 13.35
C PRO A 125 9.04 8.27 13.10
N LYS A 126 10.12 9.02 12.86
CA LYS A 126 10.07 10.45 12.50
C LYS A 126 10.04 10.68 10.97
N GLY A 127 9.95 9.60 10.19
CA GLY A 127 9.88 9.62 8.74
C GLY A 127 11.15 10.10 8.05
N ARG A 128 12.32 9.98 8.70
CA ARG A 128 13.59 10.50 8.15
C ARG A 128 14.28 9.52 7.20
N ALA A 129 14.02 8.22 7.36
CA ALA A 129 14.65 7.17 6.58
C ALA A 129 13.75 5.93 6.48
N VAL A 130 13.94 5.16 5.41
CA VAL A 130 13.34 3.84 5.19
C VAL A 130 14.43 2.85 4.77
N MET A 131 14.32 1.61 5.25
CA MET A 131 15.20 0.49 4.91
C MET A 131 14.35 -0.65 4.34
N ILE A 132 14.74 -1.16 3.16
CA ILE A 132 14.06 -2.23 2.42
C ILE A 132 15.01 -3.39 2.12
#